data_AF-A0A367ZSQ4-F1
#
_entry.id   AF-A0A367ZSQ4-F1
#
_cell.length_a   1.000
_cell.length_b   1.000
_cell.length_c   1.000
_cell.angle_alpha   90.00
_cell.angle_beta   90.00
_cell.angle_gamma   90.00
#
_symmetry.space_group_name_H-M   'P 1'
#
loop_
_entity.id
_entity.type
_entity.pdbx_description
1 polymer ?
#
loop_
_entity_poly.entity_id
_entity_poly.type
_entity_poly.pdbx_seq_one_letter_code
_entity_poly.pdbx_strand_id
1 'polypeptide(L)'
;MPDVAALAAELKSYQRLCYYPSCGTDLSDLDFFCSGQLPWGERTDPGRRPAPSSAPPPLAPEPPDLFVHTDVSFYQEFAAGDWTPTAEHGLHGSFEILGFRERPPLSHPNRIWPNLPHSGKCFEYKLRVWDSPRTITLLYCLCENEWFVADVLLAHGVRVPLIWTKNWAGGRTYGTWLVNVLDRLRTETFYADWLCRPGQRGEPRNPLVAAHYPELMVPPTVRLERDERLHWIDEGSHGWVEAFHVRPAARP
;
A
#
# COMPACT_ATOMS: atom_id res chain seq x y z
N MET A 1 -17.24 1.72 -16.18
CA MET A 1 -17.72 1.38 -14.83
C MET A 1 -17.87 2.68 -14.05
N PRO A 2 -19.11 3.21 -13.89
CA PRO A 2 -19.35 4.51 -13.25
C PRO A 2 -18.82 4.61 -11.81
N ASP A 3 -18.91 3.51 -11.07
CA ASP A 3 -18.31 3.25 -9.76
C ASP A 3 -16.78 3.46 -9.76
N VAL A 4 -16.06 2.90 -10.73
CA VAL A 4 -14.61 3.07 -10.86
C VAL A 4 -14.21 4.52 -11.15
N ALA A 5 -14.94 5.17 -12.08
CA ALA A 5 -14.69 6.56 -12.42
C ALA A 5 -14.95 7.50 -11.22
N ALA A 6 -16.00 7.23 -10.44
CA ALA A 6 -16.31 7.97 -9.22
C ALA A 6 -15.22 7.78 -8.15
N LEU A 7 -14.76 6.54 -7.93
CA LEU A 7 -13.66 6.27 -7.03
C LEU A 7 -12.39 7.02 -7.45
N ALA A 8 -12.00 6.92 -8.72
CA ALA A 8 -10.81 7.60 -9.25
C ALA A 8 -10.89 9.14 -9.16
N ALA A 9 -12.07 9.73 -9.38
CA ALA A 9 -12.27 11.16 -9.21
C ALA A 9 -12.07 11.58 -7.74
N GLU A 10 -12.57 10.77 -6.81
CA GLU A 10 -12.42 11.03 -5.39
C GLU A 10 -10.98 10.81 -4.92
N LEU A 11 -10.29 9.78 -5.41
CA LEU A 11 -8.86 9.55 -5.17
C LEU A 11 -8.03 10.80 -5.46
N LYS A 12 -8.31 11.46 -6.60
CA LYS A 12 -7.62 12.70 -7.01
C LYS A 12 -7.94 13.91 -6.13
N SER A 13 -9.02 13.86 -5.35
CA SER A 13 -9.41 14.94 -4.44
C SER A 13 -8.69 14.88 -3.09
N TYR A 14 -8.20 13.70 -2.70
CA TYR A 14 -7.40 13.59 -1.49
C TYR A 14 -6.03 14.18 -1.76
N GLN A 15 -5.57 15.00 -0.83
CA GLN A 15 -4.20 15.49 -0.84
C GLN A 15 -3.22 14.51 -0.21
N ARG A 16 -3.70 13.44 0.47
CA ARG A 16 -2.98 12.30 1.08
C ARG A 16 -3.95 11.16 1.36
N LEU A 17 -3.65 9.95 0.90
CA LEU A 17 -4.49 8.79 1.09
C LEU A 17 -3.65 7.53 1.27
N CYS A 18 -3.92 6.75 2.30
CA CYS A 18 -3.46 5.37 2.35
C CYS A 18 -4.46 4.50 1.61
N TYR A 19 -3.97 3.59 0.80
CA TYR A 19 -4.83 2.65 0.09
C TYR A 19 -4.44 1.22 0.44
N TYR A 20 -5.43 0.35 0.59
CA TYR A 20 -5.21 -1.04 0.93
C TYR A 20 -6.06 -1.91 -0.01
N PRO A 21 -5.51 -2.27 -1.19
CA PRO A 21 -6.10 -3.30 -2.03
C PRO A 21 -5.76 -4.65 -1.42
N SER A 22 -6.70 -5.59 -1.47
CA SER A 22 -6.55 -6.95 -0.94
C SER A 22 -6.49 -7.01 0.59
N CYS A 23 -7.29 -7.90 1.18
CA CYS A 23 -7.45 -7.92 2.63
C CYS A 23 -6.34 -8.69 3.35
N GLY A 24 -5.86 -8.00 4.39
CA GLY A 24 -4.90 -8.32 5.43
C GLY A 24 -5.02 -7.21 6.46
N THR A 25 -4.34 -7.37 7.58
CA THR A 25 -4.47 -6.50 8.76
C THR A 25 -3.19 -5.76 9.14
N ASP A 26 -2.11 -5.98 8.39
CA ASP A 26 -0.84 -5.29 8.62
C ASP A 26 -0.91 -3.84 8.13
N LEU A 27 -1.01 -2.91 9.07
CA LEU A 27 -0.92 -1.46 8.88
C LEU A 27 0.36 -0.87 9.49
N SER A 28 1.41 -1.69 9.68
CA SER A 28 2.67 -1.26 10.30
C SER A 28 3.37 -0.12 9.54
N ASP A 29 3.10 0.02 8.24
CA ASP A 29 3.55 1.15 7.43
C ASP A 29 2.94 2.48 7.89
N LEU A 30 1.65 2.49 8.23
CA LEU A 30 0.97 3.70 8.66
C LEU A 30 1.54 4.19 9.97
N ASP A 31 1.83 3.25 10.88
CA ASP A 31 2.53 3.53 12.13
C ASP A 31 3.97 4.02 11.86
N PHE A 32 4.69 3.44 10.90
CA PHE A 32 6.03 3.91 10.50
C PHE A 32 5.99 5.36 10.02
N PHE A 33 5.10 5.72 9.10
CA PHE A 33 5.02 7.09 8.57
C PHE A 33 4.46 8.10 9.59
N CYS A 34 3.55 7.69 10.47
CA CYS A 34 2.99 8.57 11.51
C CYS A 34 3.90 8.80 12.71
N SER A 35 4.77 7.84 13.03
CA SER A 35 5.76 7.95 14.11
C SER A 35 6.94 8.85 13.74
N GLY A 36 7.04 9.28 12.47
CA GLY A 36 8.22 9.99 11.96
C GLY A 36 9.32 9.05 11.49
N GLN A 37 8.93 7.88 10.97
CA GLN A 37 9.82 6.85 10.42
C GLN A 37 10.71 6.19 11.50
N LEU A 38 10.17 6.03 12.71
CA LEU A 38 10.89 5.34 13.78
C LEU A 38 10.98 3.84 13.50
N PRO A 39 12.12 3.18 13.78
CA PRO A 39 12.23 1.73 13.71
C PRO A 39 11.16 1.04 14.57
N TRP A 40 10.73 -0.16 14.17
CA TRP A 40 9.67 -0.91 14.85
C TRP A 40 9.90 -1.07 16.37
N GLY A 41 11.13 -1.34 16.79
CA GLY A 41 11.48 -1.48 18.21
C GLY A 41 11.26 -0.20 19.03
N GLU A 42 11.41 0.98 18.43
CA GLU A 42 11.17 2.26 19.10
C GLU A 42 9.67 2.62 19.11
N ARG A 43 8.91 2.12 18.13
CA ARG A 43 7.45 2.31 18.08
C ARG A 43 6.74 1.47 19.13
N THR A 44 7.21 0.23 19.33
CA THR A 44 6.57 -0.79 20.19
C THR A 44 7.08 -0.87 21.62
N ASP A 45 8.29 -0.36 21.91
CA ASP A 45 8.87 -0.32 23.26
C ASP A 45 9.12 1.14 23.71
N PRO A 46 8.29 1.70 24.61
CA PRO A 46 8.47 3.05 25.12
C PRO A 46 9.85 3.31 25.75
N GLY A 47 10.51 2.27 26.27
CA GLY A 47 11.85 2.37 26.86
C GLY A 47 12.97 2.56 25.83
N ARG A 48 12.68 2.33 24.54
CA ARG A 48 13.60 2.53 23.42
C ARG A 48 13.37 3.82 22.66
N ARG A 49 12.27 4.54 22.93
CA ARG A 49 12.01 5.83 22.29
C ARG A 49 13.13 6.81 22.66
N PRO A 50 13.80 7.43 21.69
CA PRO A 50 14.77 8.47 21.98
C PRO A 50 14.07 9.59 22.77
N ALA A 51 14.77 10.15 23.76
CA ALA A 51 14.26 11.29 24.50
C ALA A 51 13.86 12.40 23.49
N PRO A 52 12.72 13.07 23.69
CA PRO A 52 12.26 14.10 22.76
C PRO A 52 13.36 15.14 22.57
N SER A 53 13.90 15.20 21.35
CA SER A 53 14.92 16.16 20.98
C SER A 53 14.32 17.57 21.10
N SER A 54 15.08 18.50 21.66
CA SER A 54 14.73 19.93 21.65
C SER A 54 14.86 20.56 20.26
N ALA A 55 15.48 19.86 19.31
CA ALA A 55 15.46 20.24 17.91
C ALA A 55 14.08 19.93 17.32
N PRO A 56 13.50 20.86 16.52
CA PRO A 56 12.31 20.51 15.75
C PRO A 56 12.61 19.24 14.96
N PRO A 57 11.71 18.25 14.96
CA PRO A 57 11.91 17.06 14.15
C PRO A 57 12.25 17.51 12.74
N PRO A 58 13.21 16.86 12.05
CA PRO A 58 13.38 17.12 10.62
C PRO A 58 11.99 17.04 10.00
N LEU A 59 11.65 17.98 9.12
CA LEU A 59 10.39 17.98 8.38
C LEU A 59 10.24 16.58 7.79
N ALA A 60 9.52 15.72 8.52
CA ALA A 60 9.37 14.34 8.12
C ALA A 60 8.68 14.44 6.77
N PRO A 61 9.20 13.75 5.73
CA PRO A 61 8.58 13.79 4.42
C PRO A 61 7.08 13.60 4.61
N GLU A 62 6.31 14.47 3.96
CA GLU A 62 4.87 14.49 4.17
C GLU A 62 4.32 13.07 3.93
N PRO A 63 3.42 12.57 4.80
CA PRO A 63 2.99 11.18 4.76
C PRO A 63 2.37 10.83 3.39
N PRO A 64 2.44 9.55 2.97
CA PRO A 64 2.21 9.13 1.59
C PRO A 64 0.83 9.47 1.02
N ASP A 65 0.80 9.66 -0.31
CA ASP A 65 -0.41 9.85 -1.12
C ASP A 65 -1.00 8.53 -1.66
N LEU A 66 -0.26 7.42 -1.61
CA LEU A 66 -0.81 6.08 -1.75
C LEU A 66 0.08 5.06 -1.02
N PHE A 67 -0.56 4.02 -0.53
CA PHE A 67 0.07 2.79 -0.08
C PHE A 67 -0.44 1.66 -0.96
N VAL A 68 0.37 0.65 -1.27
CA VAL A 68 -0.11 -0.55 -2.01
C VAL A 68 0.41 -1.76 -1.26
N HIS A 69 -0.30 -2.13 -0.20
CA HIS A 69 -0.08 -3.43 0.41
C HIS A 69 -0.44 -4.53 -0.58
N THR A 70 0.36 -5.58 -0.63
CA THR A 70 0.03 -6.78 -1.39
C THR A 70 0.09 -7.96 -0.44
N ASP A 71 -1.00 -8.25 0.25
CA ASP A 71 -1.14 -9.51 0.97
C ASP A 71 -2.45 -10.19 0.62
N VAL A 72 -2.40 -11.52 0.58
CA VAL A 72 -3.45 -12.40 0.13
C VAL A 72 -4.06 -13.07 1.36
N SER A 73 -5.19 -12.55 1.82
CA SER A 73 -6.23 -13.44 2.35
C SER A 73 -7.63 -12.87 2.15
N PHE A 74 -8.01 -12.83 0.87
CA PHE A 74 -9.22 -12.27 0.23
C PHE A 74 -10.60 -12.62 0.84
N TYR A 75 -10.69 -13.35 1.95
CA TYR A 75 -11.97 -13.87 2.46
C TYR A 75 -11.94 -14.24 3.94
N GLN A 76 -10.79 -14.61 4.50
CA GLN A 76 -10.74 -15.27 5.80
C GLN A 76 -11.13 -14.34 6.95
N GLU A 77 -10.74 -13.07 6.93
CA GLU A 77 -11.04 -12.16 8.03
C GLU A 77 -12.53 -11.77 8.11
N PHE A 78 -13.20 -11.54 6.97
CA PHE A 78 -14.65 -11.24 6.94
C PHE A 78 -15.53 -12.49 7.10
N ALA A 79 -15.09 -13.65 6.60
CA ALA A 79 -15.84 -14.90 6.71
C ALA A 79 -15.58 -15.70 8.00
N ALA A 80 -14.53 -15.37 8.77
CA ALA A 80 -14.23 -16.01 10.06
C ALA A 80 -15.32 -15.78 11.12
N GLY A 81 -16.28 -14.89 10.88
CA GLY A 81 -17.47 -14.76 11.72
C GLY A 81 -17.20 -14.11 13.08
N ASP A 82 -16.04 -13.47 13.25
CA ASP A 82 -15.75 -12.74 14.47
C ASP A 82 -16.61 -11.48 14.56
N TRP A 83 -17.14 -11.26 15.77
CA TRP A 83 -18.14 -10.27 16.17
C TRP A 83 -17.71 -8.80 16.07
N THR A 84 -16.69 -8.51 15.28
CA THR A 84 -16.11 -7.17 15.15
C THR A 84 -17.03 -6.30 14.29
N PRO A 85 -17.41 -5.09 14.73
CA PRO A 85 -18.17 -4.17 13.90
C PRO A 85 -17.43 -3.87 12.58
N THR A 86 -18.16 -3.61 11.48
CA THR A 86 -17.56 -3.27 10.17
C THR A 86 -16.55 -2.11 10.25
N ALA A 87 -16.74 -1.19 11.21
CA ALA A 87 -15.83 -0.08 11.47
C ALA A 87 -14.44 -0.51 11.98
N GLU A 88 -14.33 -1.70 12.54
CA GLU A 88 -13.11 -2.26 13.15
C GLU A 88 -12.58 -3.48 12.36
N HIS A 89 -13.27 -3.88 11.28
CA HIS A 89 -12.91 -5.04 10.47
C HIS A 89 -11.66 -4.78 9.63
N GLY A 90 -10.69 -5.69 9.68
CA GLY A 90 -9.48 -5.62 8.84
C GLY A 90 -8.44 -4.57 9.28
N LEU A 91 -8.62 -3.94 10.44
CA LEU A 91 -7.67 -2.95 10.98
C LEU A 91 -7.08 -3.47 12.30
N HIS A 92 -5.80 -3.84 12.28
CA HIS A 92 -5.03 -4.12 13.49
C HIS A 92 -3.87 -3.13 13.63
N GLY A 93 -3.58 -2.73 14.87
CA GLY A 93 -2.44 -1.86 15.21
C GLY A 93 -2.80 -0.71 16.15
N SER A 94 -1.84 0.20 16.34
CA SER A 94 -1.93 1.32 17.29
C SER A 94 -2.66 2.53 16.69
N PHE A 95 -3.93 2.34 16.33
CA PHE A 95 -4.75 3.36 15.69
C PHE A 95 -6.05 3.63 16.45
N GLU A 96 -6.51 4.86 16.35
CA GLU A 96 -7.85 5.31 16.71
C GLU A 96 -8.64 5.61 15.43
N ILE A 97 -9.84 5.04 15.32
CA ILE A 97 -10.77 5.34 14.23
C ILE A 97 -11.55 6.61 14.59
N LEU A 98 -11.24 7.71 13.92
CA LEU A 98 -11.90 9.01 14.09
C LEU A 98 -13.17 9.13 13.24
N GLY A 99 -13.30 8.33 12.20
CA GLY A 99 -14.46 8.35 11.31
C GLY A 99 -14.45 7.16 10.37
N PHE A 100 -15.66 6.78 9.96
CA PHE A 100 -15.90 5.66 9.07
C PHE A 100 -17.01 6.00 8.08
N ARG A 101 -16.82 5.61 6.82
CA ARG A 101 -17.83 5.70 5.78
C ARG A 101 -17.70 4.51 4.84
N GLU A 102 -18.76 3.71 4.72
CA GLU A 102 -18.86 2.73 3.63
C GLU A 102 -19.12 3.45 2.30
N ARG A 103 -18.40 3.05 1.26
CA ARG A 103 -18.48 3.63 -0.07
C ARG A 103 -19.26 2.71 -1.02
N PRO A 104 -19.79 3.23 -2.13
CA PRO A 104 -20.41 2.39 -3.15
C PRO A 104 -19.46 1.26 -3.57
N PRO A 105 -19.97 0.02 -3.67
CA PRO A 105 -19.13 -1.12 -4.01
C PRO A 105 -18.65 -1.06 -5.46
N LEU A 106 -17.48 -1.62 -5.71
CA LEU A 106 -16.90 -1.81 -7.02
C LEU A 106 -17.46 -3.07 -7.69
N SER A 107 -17.79 -2.94 -8.96
CA SER A 107 -18.26 -4.04 -9.80
C SER A 107 -17.10 -4.83 -10.38
N HIS A 108 -17.12 -6.16 -10.18
CA HIS A 108 -16.13 -7.10 -10.70
C HIS A 108 -14.65 -6.71 -10.46
N PRO A 109 -14.25 -6.46 -9.20
CA PRO A 109 -12.92 -5.96 -8.85
C PRO A 109 -11.75 -6.95 -9.00
N ASN A 110 -11.97 -8.10 -9.64
CA ASN A 110 -10.98 -9.17 -9.82
C ASN A 110 -11.05 -9.73 -11.25
N ARG A 111 -9.89 -9.98 -11.87
CA ARG A 111 -9.77 -10.68 -13.17
C ARG A 111 -9.08 -12.05 -13.06
N ILE A 112 -8.29 -12.32 -12.01
CA ILE A 112 -7.57 -13.60 -11.82
C ILE A 112 -8.38 -14.56 -10.93
N TRP A 113 -8.91 -14.05 -9.82
CA TRP A 113 -9.71 -14.75 -8.83
C TRP A 113 -11.20 -14.51 -9.05
N PRO A 114 -12.06 -15.44 -8.62
CA PRO A 114 -13.50 -15.21 -8.61
C PRO A 114 -13.87 -13.97 -7.79
N ASN A 115 -14.92 -13.27 -8.22
CA ASN A 115 -15.54 -12.21 -7.45
C ASN A 115 -16.52 -12.86 -6.45
N LEU A 116 -16.17 -12.80 -5.16
CA LEU A 116 -16.93 -13.36 -4.04
C LEU A 116 -17.96 -12.34 -3.49
N PRO A 117 -18.89 -12.73 -2.60
CA PRO A 117 -19.94 -11.84 -2.11
C PRO A 117 -19.48 -10.52 -1.45
N HIS A 118 -18.23 -10.45 -0.98
CA HIS A 118 -17.66 -9.24 -0.38
C HIS A 118 -16.66 -8.52 -1.29
N SER A 119 -16.34 -9.09 -2.45
CA SER A 119 -15.48 -8.43 -3.42
C SER A 119 -16.09 -7.09 -3.81
N GLY A 120 -15.26 -6.06 -3.73
CA GLY A 120 -15.57 -4.72 -4.20
C GLY A 120 -16.14 -3.83 -3.11
N LYS A 121 -16.37 -4.34 -1.90
CA LYS A 121 -16.65 -3.46 -0.76
C LYS A 121 -15.49 -2.50 -0.55
N CYS A 122 -15.85 -1.24 -0.35
CA CYS A 122 -14.93 -0.12 -0.23
C CYS A 122 -15.27 0.64 1.03
N PHE A 123 -14.26 0.96 1.83
CA PHE A 123 -14.41 1.65 3.09
C PHE A 123 -13.46 2.83 3.12
N GLU A 124 -13.93 3.94 3.68
CA GLU A 124 -13.08 5.07 4.06
C GLU A 124 -13.01 5.13 5.58
N TYR A 125 -11.78 5.13 6.09
CA TYR A 125 -11.47 5.38 7.48
C TYR A 125 -10.70 6.68 7.62
N LYS A 126 -11.04 7.45 8.64
CA LYS A 126 -10.17 8.49 9.17
C LYS A 126 -9.50 7.91 10.41
N LEU A 127 -8.19 7.75 10.35
CA LEU A 127 -7.38 7.12 11.38
C LEU A 127 -6.44 8.14 12.03
N ARG A 128 -6.18 7.97 13.32
CA ARG A 128 -5.09 8.64 14.04
C ARG A 128 -4.21 7.56 14.67
N VAL A 129 -2.92 7.59 14.36
CA VAL A 129 -1.94 6.75 15.06
C VAL A 129 -1.81 7.25 16.49
N TRP A 130 -1.81 6.35 17.47
CA TRP A 130 -1.63 6.73 18.87
C TRP A 130 -0.32 7.50 19.06
N ASP A 131 -0.35 8.48 19.96
CA ASP A 131 0.74 9.42 20.19
C ASP A 131 1.14 10.27 18.97
N SER A 132 0.44 10.17 17.83
CA SER A 132 0.65 11.02 16.66
C SER A 132 -0.45 12.08 16.58
N PRO A 133 -0.11 13.36 16.34
CA PRO A 133 -1.10 14.38 16.04
C PRO A 133 -1.67 14.25 14.63
N ARG A 134 -1.18 13.29 13.82
CA ARG A 134 -1.52 13.15 12.40
C ARG A 134 -2.80 12.34 12.22
N THR A 135 -3.62 12.80 11.29
CA THR A 135 -4.78 12.05 10.78
C THR A 135 -4.47 11.56 9.37
N ILE A 136 -4.79 10.31 9.09
CA ILE A 136 -4.66 9.66 7.79
C ILE A 136 -6.04 9.24 7.32
N THR A 137 -6.32 9.45 6.04
CA THR A 137 -7.47 8.81 5.38
C THR A 137 -6.99 7.50 4.78
N LEU A 138 -7.61 6.39 5.15
CA LEU A 138 -7.38 5.06 4.58
C LEU A 138 -8.58 4.69 3.72
N LEU A 139 -8.36 4.40 2.44
CA LEU A 139 -9.31 3.67 1.61
C LEU A 139 -8.95 2.19 1.59
N TYR A 140 -9.87 1.38 2.07
CA TYR A 140 -9.73 -0.07 2.14
C TYR A 140 -10.67 -0.69 1.13
N CYS A 141 -10.16 -1.44 0.15
CA CYS A 141 -11.00 -2.03 -0.89
C CYS A 141 -10.72 -3.53 -1.05
N LEU A 142 -11.80 -4.31 -1.06
CA LEU A 142 -11.74 -5.76 -1.22
C LEU A 142 -11.60 -6.13 -2.70
N CYS A 143 -10.41 -5.96 -3.27
CA CYS A 143 -10.11 -6.19 -4.69
C CYS A 143 -8.71 -6.77 -4.91
N GLU A 144 -8.45 -7.24 -6.13
CA GLU A 144 -7.08 -7.56 -6.57
C GLU A 144 -6.23 -6.29 -6.67
N ASN A 145 -4.96 -6.40 -6.27
CA ASN A 145 -3.98 -5.31 -6.36
C ASN A 145 -3.79 -4.88 -7.82
N GLU A 146 -3.65 -5.86 -8.71
CA GLU A 146 -3.52 -5.68 -10.14
C GLU A 146 -4.72 -4.95 -10.72
N TRP A 147 -5.94 -5.37 -10.35
CA TRP A 147 -7.16 -4.73 -10.81
C TRP A 147 -7.20 -3.27 -10.39
N PHE A 148 -6.91 -2.99 -9.11
CA PHE A 148 -6.96 -1.61 -8.65
C PHE A 148 -5.94 -0.72 -9.36
N VAL A 149 -4.71 -1.22 -9.51
CA VAL A 149 -3.68 -0.44 -10.21
C VAL A 149 -4.03 -0.28 -11.69
N ALA A 150 -4.50 -1.32 -12.38
CA ALA A 150 -4.82 -1.28 -13.80
C ALA A 150 -6.09 -0.46 -14.09
N ASP A 151 -7.22 -0.83 -13.49
CA ASP A 151 -8.56 -0.32 -13.79
C ASP A 151 -8.89 0.98 -13.07
N VAL A 152 -8.25 1.28 -11.93
CA VAL A 152 -8.51 2.52 -11.18
C VAL A 152 -7.37 3.51 -11.40
N LEU A 153 -6.15 3.17 -11.00
CA LEU A 153 -5.06 4.14 -10.96
C LEU A 153 -4.55 4.51 -12.36
N LEU A 154 -4.15 3.51 -13.14
CA LEU A 154 -3.56 3.70 -14.46
C LEU A 154 -4.61 4.14 -15.48
N ALA A 155 -5.78 3.51 -15.51
CA ALA A 155 -6.85 3.85 -16.44
C ALA A 155 -7.35 5.30 -16.28
N HIS A 156 -7.28 5.86 -15.07
CA HIS A 156 -7.72 7.22 -14.79
C HIS A 156 -6.58 8.21 -14.53
N GLY A 157 -5.32 7.82 -14.68
CA GLY A 157 -4.17 8.70 -14.47
C GLY A 157 -4.09 9.28 -13.05
N VAL A 158 -4.37 8.46 -12.05
CA VAL A 158 -4.18 8.81 -10.64
C VAL A 158 -2.68 8.76 -10.35
N ARG A 159 -2.13 9.88 -9.87
CA ARG A 159 -0.72 9.97 -9.47
C ARG A 159 -0.53 9.36 -8.09
N VAL A 160 0.58 8.64 -7.95
CA VAL A 160 0.98 7.95 -6.74
C VAL A 160 2.48 8.19 -6.51
N PRO A 161 2.85 9.26 -5.80
CA PRO A 161 4.25 9.66 -5.59
C PRO A 161 5.01 8.74 -4.62
N LEU A 162 4.32 8.02 -3.74
CA LEU A 162 4.92 7.07 -2.82
C LEU A 162 4.18 5.75 -2.94
N ILE A 163 4.93 4.64 -2.94
CA ILE A 163 4.37 3.30 -2.86
C ILE A 163 5.17 2.55 -1.82
N TRP A 164 4.49 1.83 -0.96
CA TRP A 164 5.10 0.81 -0.14
C TRP A 164 4.40 -0.51 -0.39
N THR A 165 5.19 -1.54 -0.64
CA THR A 165 4.74 -2.90 -0.91
C THR A 165 5.57 -3.88 -0.08
N LYS A 166 4.89 -4.87 0.49
CA LYS A 166 5.48 -6.05 1.09
C LYS A 166 4.94 -7.25 0.35
N ASN A 167 5.81 -8.11 -0.12
CA ASN A 167 5.45 -9.37 -0.74
C ASN A 167 5.45 -10.44 0.35
N TRP A 168 4.39 -10.43 1.14
CA TRP A 168 4.07 -11.56 1.99
C TRP A 168 3.85 -12.80 1.13
N ALA A 169 3.87 -14.00 1.68
CA ALA A 169 3.73 -15.27 0.95
C ALA A 169 2.34 -15.48 0.31
N GLY A 170 1.75 -14.44 -0.27
CA GLY A 170 0.41 -14.34 -0.75
C GLY A 170 0.27 -14.79 -2.20
N GLY A 171 -0.29 -15.98 -2.37
CA GLY A 171 -0.99 -16.39 -3.58
C GLY A 171 -0.17 -16.40 -4.87
N ARG A 172 -0.89 -16.29 -6.00
CA ARG A 172 -0.30 -16.40 -7.36
C ARG A 172 0.07 -15.03 -7.96
N THR A 173 -0.03 -13.97 -7.16
CA THR A 173 -0.06 -12.56 -7.57
C THR A 173 0.95 -11.77 -6.73
N TYR A 174 2.24 -11.96 -7.02
CA TYR A 174 3.34 -11.24 -6.37
C TYR A 174 3.44 -9.80 -6.89
N GLY A 175 3.81 -8.85 -6.03
CA GLY A 175 3.91 -7.42 -6.35
C GLY A 175 5.08 -7.01 -7.27
N THR A 176 5.85 -7.95 -7.82
CA THR A 176 7.02 -7.66 -8.66
C THR A 176 6.69 -6.88 -9.93
N TRP A 177 5.48 -7.02 -10.47
CA TRP A 177 5.03 -6.26 -11.63
C TRP A 177 4.88 -4.76 -11.33
N LEU A 178 4.79 -4.34 -10.07
CA LEU A 178 4.52 -2.95 -9.70
C LEU A 178 5.63 -2.00 -10.17
N VAL A 179 6.86 -2.51 -10.26
CA VAL A 179 8.04 -1.81 -10.79
C VAL A 179 7.86 -1.32 -12.23
N ASN A 180 7.07 -2.05 -13.03
CA ASN A 180 6.80 -1.75 -14.44
C ASN A 180 5.95 -0.49 -14.62
N VAL A 181 5.19 -0.13 -13.59
CA VAL A 181 4.18 0.92 -13.67
C VAL A 181 4.49 2.14 -12.80
N LEU A 182 5.61 2.13 -12.06
CA LEU A 182 6.04 3.26 -11.20
C LEU A 182 6.11 4.59 -11.97
N ASP A 183 6.70 4.59 -13.16
CA ASP A 183 6.79 5.81 -14.00
C ASP A 183 5.40 6.33 -14.40
N ARG A 184 4.52 5.41 -14.80
CA ARG A 184 3.14 5.73 -15.22
C ARG A 184 2.29 6.23 -14.07
N LEU A 185 2.55 5.73 -12.86
CA LEU A 185 1.98 6.22 -11.61
C LEU A 185 2.66 7.50 -11.12
N ARG A 186 3.77 7.92 -11.73
CA ARG A 186 4.59 9.08 -11.32
C ARG A 186 5.08 8.95 -9.87
N THR A 187 5.53 7.74 -9.54
CA THR A 187 6.11 7.40 -8.23
C THR A 187 7.53 7.96 -8.12
N GLU A 188 7.83 8.52 -6.96
CA GLU A 188 9.11 9.15 -6.61
C GLU A 188 9.85 8.33 -5.56
N THR A 189 9.11 7.77 -4.60
CA THR A 189 9.65 6.93 -3.54
C THR A 189 8.96 5.57 -3.56
N PHE A 190 9.75 4.51 -3.60
CA PHE A 190 9.27 3.14 -3.55
C PHE A 190 9.87 2.47 -2.31
N TYR A 191 9.04 1.88 -1.46
CA TYR A 191 9.46 1.02 -0.36
C TYR A 191 9.06 -0.39 -0.72
N ALA A 192 10.03 -1.27 -0.77
CA ALA A 192 9.80 -2.63 -1.21
C ALA A 192 10.74 -3.56 -0.48
N ASP A 193 10.25 -4.76 -0.21
CA ASP A 193 11.17 -5.84 0.06
C ASP A 193 12.01 -6.18 -1.19
N TRP A 194 13.13 -6.84 -0.94
CA TRP A 194 14.06 -7.41 -1.89
C TRP A 194 13.45 -8.31 -2.98
N LEU A 195 12.24 -8.85 -2.80
CA LEU A 195 11.56 -9.65 -3.84
C LEU A 195 10.96 -8.77 -4.94
N CYS A 196 10.63 -7.51 -4.64
CA CYS A 196 10.03 -6.55 -5.57
C CYS A 196 11.07 -5.67 -6.33
N ARG A 197 12.31 -6.15 -6.51
CA ARG A 197 13.37 -5.46 -7.28
C ARG A 197 13.53 -6.06 -8.69
N PRO A 198 13.46 -5.27 -9.79
CA PRO A 198 13.69 -5.79 -11.15
C PRO A 198 15.11 -6.34 -11.31
N GLY A 199 15.26 -7.48 -11.98
CA GLY A 199 16.56 -8.07 -12.31
C GLY A 199 17.38 -8.64 -11.13
N GLN A 200 16.84 -8.65 -9.90
CA GLN A 200 17.44 -9.33 -8.75
C GLN A 200 16.66 -10.61 -8.42
N ARG A 201 17.28 -11.55 -7.68
CA ARG A 201 16.75 -12.90 -7.38
C ARG A 201 15.23 -12.86 -7.14
N GLY A 202 14.47 -13.61 -7.95
CA GLY A 202 13.03 -13.75 -7.77
C GLY A 202 12.18 -12.84 -8.65
N GLU A 203 12.47 -12.70 -9.94
CA GLU A 203 11.44 -12.35 -10.93
C GLU A 203 10.59 -13.60 -11.21
N PRO A 204 9.43 -13.83 -10.56
CA PRO A 204 8.43 -14.66 -11.19
C PRO A 204 7.96 -13.87 -12.43
N ARG A 205 8.23 -14.42 -13.61
CA ARG A 205 7.40 -14.11 -14.78
C ARG A 205 5.98 -14.50 -14.38
N ASN A 206 5.20 -13.58 -13.85
CA ASN A 206 3.88 -13.88 -13.32
C ASN A 206 2.93 -14.14 -14.49
N PRO A 207 2.66 -15.40 -14.87
CA PRO A 207 1.98 -15.69 -16.13
C PRO A 207 0.51 -15.31 -16.05
N LEU A 208 -0.08 -15.32 -14.84
CA LEU A 208 -1.46 -14.90 -14.62
C LEU A 208 -1.59 -13.39 -14.75
N VAL A 209 -0.69 -12.61 -14.15
CA VAL A 209 -0.70 -11.16 -14.35
C VAL A 209 -0.45 -10.83 -15.82
N ALA A 210 0.47 -11.51 -16.50
CA ALA A 210 0.66 -11.32 -17.93
C ALA A 210 -0.56 -11.68 -18.79
N ALA A 211 -1.31 -12.73 -18.41
CA ALA A 211 -2.49 -13.16 -19.14
C ALA A 211 -3.72 -12.26 -18.90
N HIS A 212 -3.92 -11.77 -17.67
CA HIS A 212 -5.12 -11.05 -17.25
C HIS A 212 -4.94 -9.52 -17.16
N TYR A 213 -3.68 -9.07 -17.02
CA TYR A 213 -3.27 -7.67 -16.89
C TYR A 213 -2.01 -7.36 -17.72
N PRO A 214 -2.03 -7.56 -19.05
CA PRO A 214 -0.87 -7.30 -19.91
C PRO A 214 -0.34 -5.86 -19.79
N GLU A 215 -1.20 -4.90 -19.45
CA GLU A 215 -0.85 -3.50 -19.21
C GLU A 215 0.08 -3.27 -18.00
N LEU A 216 0.18 -4.24 -17.08
CA LEU A 216 1.09 -4.21 -15.93
C LEU A 216 2.44 -4.87 -16.22
N MET A 217 2.60 -5.47 -17.40
CA MET A 217 3.81 -6.21 -17.79
C MET A 217 4.68 -5.46 -18.81
N VAL A 218 4.47 -4.15 -18.94
CA VAL A 218 5.27 -3.29 -19.82
C VAL A 218 6.68 -3.12 -19.22
N PRO A 219 7.78 -3.14 -20.01
CA PRO A 219 9.11 -2.92 -19.46
C PRO A 219 9.21 -1.59 -18.68
N PRO A 220 9.88 -1.58 -17.51
CA PRO A 220 10.03 -0.37 -16.73
C PRO A 220 10.89 0.66 -17.46
N THR A 221 10.49 1.92 -17.38
CA THR A 221 11.23 3.09 -17.90
C THR A 221 12.03 3.81 -16.81
N VAL A 222 12.05 3.23 -15.61
CA VAL A 222 12.71 3.77 -14.42
C VAL A 222 13.77 2.81 -13.89
N ARG A 223 14.71 3.35 -13.12
CA ARG A 223 15.62 2.60 -12.27
C ARG A 223 15.33 2.94 -10.80
N LEU A 224 15.62 1.99 -9.93
CA LEU A 224 15.52 2.16 -8.49
C LEU A 224 16.92 2.45 -7.93
N GLU A 225 17.11 3.61 -7.32
CA GLU A 225 18.31 3.97 -6.59
C GLU A 225 18.03 3.80 -5.09
N ARG A 226 18.73 2.87 -4.42
CA ARG A 226 18.52 2.61 -3.00
C ARG A 226 18.81 3.86 -2.15
N ASP A 227 17.94 4.13 -1.18
CA ASP A 227 18.19 5.15 -0.16
C ASP A 227 19.09 4.57 0.93
N GLU A 228 20.32 5.09 1.05
CA GLU A 228 21.29 4.64 2.04
C GLU A 228 21.00 5.16 3.46
N ARG A 229 20.09 6.13 3.64
CA ARG A 229 19.72 6.66 4.97
C ARG A 229 18.63 5.84 5.65
N LEU A 230 17.74 5.25 4.86
CA LEU A 230 16.58 4.48 5.29
C LEU A 230 16.68 3.02 4.83
N HIS A 231 17.92 2.49 4.78
CA HIS A 231 18.16 1.11 4.42
C HIS A 231 17.72 0.17 5.55
N TRP A 232 17.14 -0.99 5.20
CA TRP A 232 16.78 -2.04 6.15
C TRP A 232 15.81 -1.58 7.25
N ILE A 233 14.63 -1.13 6.83
CA ILE A 233 13.54 -0.82 7.75
C ILE A 233 12.99 -2.15 8.28
N ASP A 234 13.34 -2.49 9.51
CA ASP A 234 12.84 -3.65 10.24
C ASP A 234 11.41 -3.40 10.72
N GLU A 235 10.48 -4.23 10.25
CA GLU A 235 9.07 -4.24 10.64
C GLU A 235 8.74 -5.43 11.56
N GLY A 236 9.75 -6.01 12.21
CA GLY A 236 9.61 -7.11 13.17
C GLY A 236 9.19 -8.42 12.49
N SER A 237 8.10 -9.03 12.97
CA SER A 237 7.52 -10.23 12.32
C SER A 237 7.05 -9.97 10.90
N HIS A 238 7.00 -8.70 10.49
CA HIS A 238 6.57 -8.25 9.17
C HIS A 238 7.68 -8.10 8.13
N GLY A 239 8.88 -8.61 8.45
CA GLY A 239 10.03 -8.63 7.57
C GLY A 239 10.74 -7.29 7.49
N TRP A 240 11.59 -7.14 6.47
CA TRP A 240 12.29 -5.88 6.21
C TRP A 240 11.86 -5.29 4.87
N VAL A 241 11.87 -3.96 4.79
CA VAL A 241 11.74 -3.24 3.52
C VAL A 241 12.94 -2.33 3.30
N GLU A 242 13.24 -2.05 2.04
CA GLU A 242 14.23 -1.07 1.63
C GLU A 242 13.54 0.11 0.95
N ALA A 243 14.04 1.32 1.19
CA ALA A 243 13.60 2.53 0.53
C ALA A 243 14.41 2.78 -0.75
N PHE A 244 13.75 3.29 -1.78
CA PHE A 244 14.36 3.62 -3.06
C PHE A 244 13.81 4.93 -3.61
N HIS A 245 14.68 5.67 -4.28
CA HIS A 245 14.31 6.74 -5.18
C HIS A 245 14.05 6.18 -6.57
N VAL A 246 12.88 6.49 -7.12
CA VAL A 246 12.52 6.17 -8.49
C VAL A 246 13.11 7.24 -9.41
N ARG A 247 14.02 6.83 -10.30
CA ARG A 247 14.66 7.73 -11.27
C ARG A 247 14.37 7.28 -12.69
N PRO A 248 14.34 8.20 -13.67
CA PRO A 248 14.34 7.80 -15.07
C PRO A 248 15.50 6.84 -15.37
N ALA A 249 15.23 5.76 -16.08
CA ALA A 249 16.30 4.96 -16.65
C ALA A 249 17.10 5.87 -17.59
N ALA A 250 18.43 5.82 -17.54
CA ALA A 250 19.22 6.53 -18.54
C ALA A 250 18.78 6.02 -19.91
N ARG A 251 18.48 6.92 -20.86
CA ARG A 251 18.23 6.48 -22.22
C ARG A 251 19.46 5.70 -22.69
N PRO A 252 19.28 4.52 -23.30
CA PRO A 252 20.38 3.84 -23.97
C PRO A 252 21.00 4.73 -25.04
#